data_AF-A0A653FBK9-F1
#
_entry.id   AF-A0A653FBK9-F1
#
_cell.length_a   1.000
_cell.length_b   1.000
_cell.length_c   1.000
_cell.angle_alpha   90.00
_cell.angle_beta   90.00
_cell.angle_gamma   90.00
#
_symmetry.space_group_name_H-M   'P 1'
#
loop_
_entity.id
_entity.type
_entity.pdbx_description
1 polymer ?
#
loop_
_entity_poly.entity_id
_entity_poly.type
_entity_poly.pdbx_seq_one_letter_code
_entity_poly.pdbx_strand_id
1 'polypeptide(L)'
;MAEAQQNPDLLLRFREGFLERRRAALFQIISRAESRGDLPPEVRGGLIGDIVFGVIWYRMLATEQLLSSIEARNLAHLLASTTRRPADRR
;
A
#
# COMPACT_ATOMS: atom_id res chain seq x y z
N MET A 1 -13.76 -9.81 6.44
CA MET A 1 -14.02 -9.15 5.14
C MET A 1 -15.21 -9.74 4.41
N ALA A 2 -15.33 -11.07 4.28
CA ALA A 2 -16.51 -11.69 3.66
C ALA A 2 -17.84 -11.23 4.31
N GLU A 3 -17.91 -11.23 5.64
CA GLU A 3 -19.09 -10.71 6.37
C GLU A 3 -19.28 -9.20 6.22
N ALA A 4 -18.20 -8.42 6.16
CA ALA A 4 -18.27 -6.98 5.91
C ALA A 4 -18.74 -6.65 4.48
N GLN A 5 -18.59 -7.55 3.50
CA GLN A 5 -19.17 -7.36 2.17
C GLN A 5 -20.69 -7.56 2.16
N GLN A 6 -21.23 -8.24 3.17
CA GLN A 6 -22.66 -8.54 3.30
C GLN A 6 -23.35 -7.63 4.34
N ASN A 7 -22.57 -6.96 5.19
CA ASN A 7 -23.05 -6.05 6.23
C ASN A 7 -22.45 -4.64 6.07
N PRO A 8 -23.21 -3.67 5.51
CA PRO A 8 -22.75 -2.30 5.28
C PRO A 8 -22.30 -1.56 6.55
N ASP A 9 -22.94 -1.78 7.69
CA ASP A 9 -22.57 -1.13 8.96
C ASP A 9 -21.24 -1.66 9.49
N LEU A 10 -21.01 -2.97 9.35
CA LEU A 10 -19.74 -3.59 9.70
C LEU A 10 -18.63 -3.08 8.77
N LEU A 11 -18.91 -2.92 7.47
CA LEU A 11 -17.97 -2.34 6.52
C LEU A 11 -17.60 -0.91 6.90
N LEU A 12 -18.57 -0.07 7.26
CA LEU A 12 -18.34 1.31 7.66
C LEU A 12 -17.43 1.39 8.89
N ARG A 13 -17.77 0.66 9.95
CA ARG A 13 -16.97 0.60 11.18
C ARG A 13 -15.56 0.05 10.92
N PHE A 14 -15.44 -0.94 10.05
CA PHE A 14 -14.14 -1.47 9.66
C PHE A 14 -13.31 -0.44 8.89
N ARG A 15 -13.93 0.28 7.95
CA ARG A 15 -13.27 1.34 7.18
C ARG A 15 -12.77 2.45 8.09
N GLU A 16 -13.68 3.08 8.83
CA GLU A 16 -13.39 4.24 9.68
C GLU A 16 -12.52 3.87 10.89
N GLY A 17 -12.84 2.75 11.54
CA GLY A 17 -12.16 2.34 12.77
C GLY A 17 -10.78 1.75 12.54
N PHE A 18 -10.55 1.06 11.42
CA PHE A 18 -9.34 0.25 11.23
C PHE A 18 -8.55 0.61 9.97
N LEU A 19 -9.20 0.71 8.80
CA LEU A 19 -8.51 0.92 7.53
C LEU A 19 -7.97 2.34 7.38
N GLU A 20 -8.77 3.36 7.68
CA GLU A 20 -8.39 4.75 7.45
C GLU A 20 -7.10 5.11 8.19
N ARG A 21 -6.96 4.72 9.46
CA ARG A 21 -5.74 4.95 10.24
C ARG A 21 -4.49 4.32 9.61
N ARG A 22 -4.61 3.10 9.07
CA ARG A 22 -3.49 2.38 8.43
C ARG A 22 -3.16 2.96 7.07
N ARG A 23 -4.17 3.31 6.28
CA ARG A 23 -3.99 4.01 5.00
C ARG A 23 -3.31 5.35 5.22
N ALA A 24 -3.80 6.16 6.16
CA ALA A 24 -3.24 7.48 6.46
C ALA A 24 -1.73 7.42 6.76
N ALA A 25 -1.28 6.46 7.56
CA ALA A 25 0.14 6.30 7.88
C ALA A 25 1.01 6.05 6.62
N LEU A 26 0.56 5.17 5.71
CA LEU A 26 1.27 4.92 4.46
C LEU A 26 1.21 6.15 3.53
N PHE A 27 0.04 6.78 3.41
CA PHE A 27 -0.14 7.96 2.56
C PHE A 27 0.69 9.17 3.03
N GLN A 28 0.96 9.32 4.33
CA GLN A 28 1.90 10.32 4.82
C GLN A 28 3.35 10.07 4.33
N ILE A 29 3.77 8.81 4.18
CA ILE A 29 5.09 8.48 3.64
C ILE A 29 5.14 8.79 2.14
N ILE A 30 4.12 8.34 1.42
CA ILE A 30 3.98 8.54 -0.03
C ILE A 30 3.92 10.02 -0.38
N SER A 31 3.10 10.80 0.32
CA SER A 31 2.96 12.25 0.09
C SER A 31 4.28 13.00 0.28
N ARG A 32 5.09 12.59 1.28
CA ARG A 32 6.44 13.15 1.46
C ARG A 32 7.37 12.80 0.30
N ALA A 33 7.29 11.58 -0.23
CA ALA A 33 8.07 11.17 -1.39
C ALA A 33 7.65 11.93 -2.67
N GLU A 34 6.35 12.14 -2.87
CA GLU A 34 5.81 12.98 -3.95
C GLU A 34 6.31 14.42 -3.84
N SER A 35 6.24 15.03 -2.65
CA SER A 35 6.71 16.41 -2.45
C SER A 35 8.20 16.61 -2.71
N ARG A 36 9.01 15.54 -2.58
CA ARG A 36 10.45 15.55 -2.88
C ARG A 36 10.76 15.27 -4.35
N GLY A 37 9.79 14.80 -5.13
CA GLY A 37 10.00 14.34 -6.50
C GLY A 37 10.66 12.97 -6.58
N ASP A 38 10.50 12.12 -5.55
CA ASP A 38 11.08 10.77 -5.52
C ASP A 38 10.30 9.77 -6.40
N LEU A 39 9.11 10.14 -6.87
CA LEU A 39 8.26 9.33 -7.74
C LEU A 39 8.45 9.70 -9.22
N PRO A 40 8.34 8.74 -10.16
CA PRO A 40 8.24 9.02 -11.58
C PRO A 40 7.00 9.88 -11.84
N PRO A 41 7.05 10.80 -12.81
CA PRO A 41 5.94 11.71 -13.10
C PRO A 41 4.64 10.98 -13.50
N GLU A 42 4.74 9.74 -13.98
CA GLU A 42 3.60 8.91 -14.39
C GLU A 42 2.96 8.15 -13.22
N VAL A 43 3.67 7.97 -12.09
CA VAL A 43 3.20 7.17 -10.96
C VAL A 43 2.58 8.06 -9.90
N ARG A 44 1.28 7.88 -9.68
CA ARG A 44 0.57 8.52 -8.57
C ARG A 44 0.74 7.70 -7.29
N GLY A 45 0.93 8.38 -6.17
CA GLY A 45 1.04 7.76 -4.85
C GLY A 45 -0.15 6.90 -4.46
N GLY A 46 -1.35 7.22 -4.95
CA GLY A 46 -2.55 6.38 -4.82
C GLY A 46 -2.32 4.93 -5.23
N LEU A 47 -1.68 4.72 -6.39
CA LEU A 47 -1.41 3.39 -6.93
C LEU A 47 -0.46 2.59 -6.04
N ILE A 48 0.53 3.24 -5.44
CA ILE A 48 1.46 2.60 -4.49
C ILE A 48 0.68 2.06 -3.28
N GLY A 49 -0.24 2.86 -2.74
CA GLY A 49 -1.11 2.44 -1.64
C GLY A 49 -1.97 1.23 -2.03
N ASP A 50 -2.57 1.27 -3.22
CA ASP A 50 -3.44 0.20 -3.71
C ASP A 50 -2.66 -1.11 -3.94
N ILE A 51 -1.42 -1.05 -4.42
CA ILE A 51 -0.55 -2.23 -4.55
C ILE A 51 -0.21 -2.80 -3.16
N VAL A 52 0.26 -1.96 -2.22
CA VAL A 52 0.67 -2.43 -0.89
C VAL A 52 -0.49 -3.09 -0.15
N PHE A 53 -1.63 -2.42 -0.08
CA PHE A 53 -2.81 -2.98 0.59
C PHE A 53 -3.38 -4.16 -0.20
N GLY A 54 -3.37 -4.11 -1.54
CA GLY A 54 -3.82 -5.19 -2.41
C GLY A 54 -3.06 -6.49 -2.16
N VAL A 55 -1.72 -6.44 -2.06
CA VAL A 55 -0.89 -7.60 -1.75
C VAL A 55 -1.22 -8.17 -0.37
N ILE A 56 -1.34 -7.32 0.66
CA ILE A 56 -1.70 -7.75 2.02
C ILE A 56 -3.05 -8.46 2.03
N TRP A 57 -4.06 -7.86 1.39
CA TRP A 57 -5.41 -8.41 1.32
C TRP A 57 -5.47 -9.70 0.52
N TYR A 58 -4.80 -9.75 -0.64
CA TYR A 58 -4.74 -10.95 -1.46
C TYR A 58 -4.15 -12.11 -0.67
N ARG A 59 -2.99 -11.93 -0.03
CA ARG A 59 -2.36 -13.03 0.71
C ARG A 59 -3.17 -13.47 1.92
N MET A 60 -3.76 -12.53 2.65
CA MET A 60 -4.57 -12.87 3.81
C MET A 60 -5.87 -13.58 3.43
N LEU A 61 -6.54 -13.16 2.36
CA LEU A 61 -7.87 -13.68 1.99
C LEU A 61 -7.82 -14.87 1.03
N ALA A 62 -6.88 -14.89 0.09
CA ALA A 62 -6.83 -15.90 -0.97
C ALA A 62 -5.82 -17.02 -0.67
N THR A 63 -4.79 -16.76 0.13
CA THR A 63 -3.73 -17.74 0.40
C THR A 63 -3.56 -18.08 1.88
N GLU A 64 -4.32 -17.44 2.78
CA GLU A 64 -4.20 -17.58 4.24
C GLU A 64 -2.77 -17.37 4.76
N GLN A 65 -1.98 -16.55 4.06
CA GLN A 65 -0.60 -16.25 4.42
C GLN A 65 -0.45 -14.77 4.77
N LEU A 66 0.17 -14.50 5.92
CA LEU A 66 0.52 -13.13 6.28
C LEU A 66 1.83 -12.73 5.61
N LEU A 67 1.96 -11.44 5.31
CA LEU A 67 3.20 -10.88 4.81
C LEU A 67 4.24 -10.88 5.94
N SER A 68 5.34 -11.60 5.77
CA SER A 68 6.46 -11.53 6.70
C SER A 68 7.18 -10.18 6.59
N SER A 69 7.94 -9.81 7.61
CA SER A 69 8.76 -8.59 7.60
C SER A 69 9.80 -8.56 6.46
N ILE A 70 10.28 -9.74 6.04
CA ILE A 70 11.21 -9.88 4.92
C ILE A 70 10.49 -9.58 3.60
N GLU A 71 9.31 -10.16 3.39
CA GLU A 71 8.50 -9.92 2.19
C GLU A 71 8.02 -8.47 2.12
N ALA A 72 7.63 -7.87 3.25
CA ALA A 72 7.28 -6.46 3.33
C ALA A 72 8.43 -5.55 2.90
N ARG A 73 9.66 -5.85 3.36
CA ARG A 73 10.86 -5.11 2.98
C ARG A 73 11.17 -5.28 1.49
N ASN A 74 11.06 -6.50 0.97
CA ASN A 74 11.29 -6.79 -0.45
C ASN A 74 10.28 -6.06 -1.34
N LEU A 75 9.00 -6.04 -0.96
CA LEU A 75 7.96 -5.27 -1.64
C LEU A 75 8.28 -3.77 -1.63
N ALA A 76 8.70 -3.23 -0.49
CA ALA A 76 9.09 -1.82 -0.40
C ALA A 76 10.29 -1.49 -1.31
N HIS A 77 11.30 -2.36 -1.38
CA HIS A 77 12.43 -2.19 -2.30
C HIS A 77 12.03 -2.28 -3.77
N LEU A 78 11.12 -3.20 -4.12
CA LEU A 78 10.61 -3.32 -5.49
C LEU A 78 9.87 -2.06 -5.92
N LEU A 79 9.00 -1.53 -5.06
CA LEU A 79 8.28 -0.29 -5.32
C LEU A 79 9.22 0.93 -5.37
N ALA A 80 10.18 1.03 -4.45
CA ALA A 80 11.12 2.15 -4.44
C ALA A 80 12.12 2.13 -5.61
N SER A 81 12.48 0.95 -6.11
CA SER A 81 13.40 0.81 -7.25
C SER A 81 12.73 1.11 -8.58
N THR A 82 11.45 0.80 -8.72
CA THR A 82 10.65 1.16 -9.90
C THR A 82 10.30 2.64 -9.93
N THR A 83 10.25 3.30 -8.76
CA THR A 83 10.01 4.74 -8.68
C THR A 83 11.24 5.61 -8.92
N ARG A 84 12.45 5.07 -8.79
CA ARG A 84 13.67 5.87 -8.95
C ARG A 84 13.98 6.11 -10.44
N ARG A 85 14.19 7.38 -10.80
CA ARG A 85 14.58 7.78 -12.17
C ARG A 85 15.85 7.02 -12.62
N PRO A 86 15.93 6.52 -13.87
CA PRO A 86 17.12 5.82 -14.39
C PRO A 86 18.35 6.72 -14.63
N ALA A 87 18.44 7.90 -13.99
CA ALA A 87 19.54 8.85 -14.20
C ALA A 87 20.75 8.66 -13.26
N ASP A 88 20.65 7.79 -12.25
CA ASP A 88 21.65 7.64 -11.18
C ASP A 88 22.53 6.37 -11.33
N ARG A 89 22.53 5.75 -12.52
CA ARG A 89 23.51 4.70 -12.89
C ARG A 89 24.59 5.33 -13.78
N ARG A 90 25.52 6.08 -13.18
CA ARG A 90 26.82 6.40 -13.78
C ARG A 90 27.92 6.25 -12.75
#